data_AF-A0A7S3RSP4-F1
#
_entry.id   AF-A0A7S3RSP4-F1
#
_cell.length_a   1.000
_cell.length_b   1.000
_cell.length_c   1.000
_cell.angle_alpha   90.00
_cell.angle_beta   90.00
_cell.angle_gamma   90.00
#
_symmetry.space_group_name_H-M   'P 1'
#
loop_
_entity.id
_entity.type
_entity.pdbx_description
1 polymer ?
#
loop_
_entity_poly.entity_id
_entity_poly.type
_entity_poly.pdbx_seq_one_letter_code
_entity_poly.pdbx_strand_id
1 'polypeptide(L)'
;ADARLAELGGKRLVELGLGDDDADIEADFEAWRAALWKQLSPDEGVEETRAPAPNFVAEVVGEAAVSTEPPLAWLQVMFPKQKLVSSELLVNRELCEDASQGSVRHLELATDAGPTKPSLSYEGADDLAVLCDNGHELATATARRLHLAPRATFRLRPLTGDVGDMPGPPPPVPTPCAVE
;
A
#
# COMPACT_ATOMS: atom_id res chain seq x y z
N ALA A 1 9.43 -11.25 -21.63
CA ALA A 1 9.92 -9.87 -21.78
C ALA A 1 11.46 -9.82 -21.87
N ASP A 2 12.20 -10.45 -20.96
CA ASP A 2 13.68 -10.50 -20.98
C ASP A 2 14.27 -11.05 -22.30
N ALA A 3 13.85 -12.24 -22.75
CA ALA A 3 14.34 -12.81 -24.02
C ALA A 3 14.10 -11.87 -25.23
N ARG A 4 13.00 -11.12 -25.23
CA ARG A 4 12.67 -10.17 -26.30
C ARG A 4 13.59 -8.95 -26.30
N LEU A 5 14.07 -8.49 -25.15
CA LEU A 5 15.06 -7.41 -25.06
C LEU A 5 16.39 -7.83 -25.70
N ALA A 6 16.82 -9.07 -25.46
CA ALA A 6 18.02 -9.62 -26.12
C ALA A 6 17.85 -9.71 -27.65
N GLU A 7 16.69 -10.20 -28.13
CA GLU A 7 16.37 -10.25 -29.56
C GLU A 7 16.38 -8.88 -30.25
N LEU A 8 16.00 -7.82 -29.53
CA LEU A 8 16.02 -6.44 -30.03
C LEU A 8 17.39 -5.76 -29.89
N GLY A 9 18.45 -6.50 -29.52
CA GLY A 9 19.82 -6.01 -29.42
C GLY A 9 20.21 -5.45 -28.05
N GLY A 10 19.38 -5.64 -27.03
CA GLY A 10 19.69 -5.30 -25.65
C GLY A 10 20.82 -6.16 -25.09
N LYS A 11 21.73 -5.56 -24.32
CA LYS A 11 22.81 -6.27 -23.62
C LYS A 11 22.40 -6.54 -22.18
N ARG A 12 22.33 -7.82 -21.79
CA ARG A 12 22.05 -8.23 -20.41
C ARG A 12 23.23 -7.87 -19.50
N LEU A 13 22.94 -7.31 -18.33
CA LEU A 13 23.93 -6.97 -17.29
C LEU A 13 24.04 -8.07 -16.22
N VAL A 14 22.89 -8.58 -15.77
CA VAL A 14 22.78 -9.71 -14.83
C VAL A 14 21.75 -10.69 -15.32
N GLU A 15 21.89 -11.95 -14.90
CA GLU A 15 20.88 -12.99 -15.20
C GLU A 15 19.50 -12.61 -14.68
N LEU A 16 18.48 -13.15 -15.34
CA LEU A 16 17.08 -12.95 -14.94
C LEU A 16 16.86 -13.53 -13.55
N GLY A 17 16.40 -12.70 -12.60
CA GLY A 17 15.95 -13.16 -11.29
C GLY A 17 14.62 -13.89 -11.41
N LEU A 18 14.57 -15.13 -10.93
CA LEU A 18 13.35 -15.94 -10.82
C LEU A 18 13.08 -16.15 -9.34
N GLY A 19 12.47 -15.15 -8.69
CA GLY A 19 12.14 -15.24 -7.27
C GLY A 19 11.02 -16.24 -7.02
N ASP A 20 11.12 -16.98 -5.92
CA ASP A 20 10.16 -17.99 -5.49
C ASP A 20 9.38 -17.52 -4.25
N ASP A 21 8.11 -17.16 -4.44
CA ASP A 21 7.20 -16.72 -3.37
C ASP A 21 6.75 -17.87 -2.47
N ASP A 22 6.87 -19.14 -2.92
CA ASP A 22 6.60 -20.31 -2.06
C ASP A 22 7.74 -20.55 -1.04
N ALA A 23 8.91 -19.96 -1.27
CA ALA A 23 10.10 -20.10 -0.41
C ALA A 23 10.45 -18.79 0.31
N ASP A 24 11.23 -17.92 -0.33
CA ASP A 24 11.66 -16.62 0.21
C ASP A 24 12.01 -15.66 -0.94
N ILE A 25 10.97 -14.98 -1.44
CA ILE A 25 11.11 -14.03 -2.54
C ILE A 25 11.99 -12.83 -2.19
N GLU A 26 12.09 -12.45 -0.90
CA GLU A 26 12.91 -11.33 -0.46
C GLU A 26 14.39 -11.69 -0.54
N ALA A 27 14.77 -12.90 -0.10
CA ALA A 27 16.13 -13.39 -0.22
C ALA A 27 16.58 -13.51 -1.69
N ASP A 28 15.71 -14.02 -2.56
CA ASP A 28 15.98 -14.10 -4.00
C ASP A 28 16.15 -12.72 -4.63
N PHE A 29 15.28 -11.77 -4.25
CA PHE A 29 15.37 -10.39 -4.70
C PHE A 29 16.67 -9.73 -4.22
N GLU A 30 17.04 -9.89 -2.96
CA GLU A 30 18.27 -9.36 -2.39
C GLU A 30 19.53 -9.92 -3.06
N ALA A 31 19.57 -11.23 -3.31
CA ALA A 31 20.66 -11.87 -4.03
C ALA A 31 20.79 -11.32 -5.46
N TRP A 32 19.67 -11.19 -6.17
CA TRP A 32 19.62 -10.62 -7.51
C TRP A 32 20.04 -9.14 -7.53
N ARG A 33 19.53 -8.34 -6.58
CA ARG A 33 19.85 -6.91 -6.43
C ARG A 33 21.33 -6.69 -6.15
N ALA A 34 21.95 -7.51 -5.29
CA ALA A 34 23.37 -7.44 -5.00
C ALA A 34 24.22 -7.74 -6.25
N ALA A 35 23.83 -8.72 -7.06
CA ALA A 35 24.50 -9.02 -8.33
C ALA A 35 24.40 -7.84 -9.31
N LEU A 36 23.22 -7.19 -9.38
CA LEU A 36 22.99 -6.03 -10.23
C LEU A 36 23.90 -4.86 -9.83
N TRP A 37 23.97 -4.53 -8.54
CA TRP A 37 24.79 -3.42 -8.06
C TRP A 37 26.27 -3.61 -8.37
N LYS A 38 26.79 -4.83 -8.26
CA LYS A 38 28.18 -5.14 -8.64
C LYS A 38 28.48 -4.83 -10.11
N GLN A 39 27.51 -4.98 -11.00
CA GLN A 39 27.66 -4.67 -12.43
C GLN A 39 27.52 -3.17 -12.72
N LEU A 40 26.67 -2.46 -11.97
CA LEU A 40 26.41 -1.03 -12.16
C LEU A 40 27.45 -0.13 -11.50
N SER A 41 28.03 -0.56 -10.39
CA SER A 41 29.03 0.20 -9.62
C SER A 41 30.19 -0.74 -9.23
N PRO A 42 31.07 -1.08 -10.18
CA PRO A 42 32.19 -1.99 -9.95
C PRO A 42 33.28 -1.42 -9.03
N ASP A 43 33.29 -0.10 -8.83
CA ASP A 43 34.11 0.55 -7.81
C ASP A 43 33.38 0.46 -6.46
N GLU A 44 33.71 -0.56 -5.65
CA GLU A 44 33.12 -0.91 -4.33
C GLU A 44 33.34 0.15 -3.22
N GLY A 45 33.34 1.45 -3.56
CA GLY A 45 33.65 2.54 -2.63
C GLY A 45 32.46 3.38 -2.17
N VAL A 46 31.25 3.13 -2.69
CA VAL A 46 30.04 3.89 -2.31
C VAL A 46 29.29 3.10 -1.24
N GLU A 47 29.79 3.14 -0.01
CA GLU A 47 28.92 2.82 1.12
C GLU A 47 27.84 3.92 1.21
N GLU A 48 26.56 3.53 1.12
CA GLU A 48 25.45 4.41 1.47
C GLU A 48 25.47 4.67 2.99
N THR A 49 26.36 5.57 3.40
CA THR A 49 26.56 5.99 4.80
C THR A 49 25.43 6.87 5.33
N ARG A 50 24.43 7.17 4.50
CA ARG A 50 23.33 8.07 4.84
C ARG A 50 22.03 7.58 4.22
N ALA A 51 20.96 7.62 5.01
CA ALA A 51 19.61 7.41 4.51
C ALA A 51 19.28 8.41 3.39
N PRO A 52 18.52 8.00 2.36
CA PRO A 52 18.08 8.90 1.31
C PRO A 52 17.29 10.08 1.90
N ALA A 53 17.32 11.22 1.21
CA ALA A 53 16.53 12.37 1.60
C ALA A 53 15.03 11.99 1.60
N PRO A 54 14.25 12.40 2.62
CA PRO A 54 12.82 12.10 2.62
C PRO A 54 12.13 12.80 1.46
N ASN A 55 11.08 12.19 0.93
CA ASN A 55 10.26 12.78 -0.13
C ASN A 55 9.17 13.72 0.43
N PHE A 56 8.90 13.67 1.74
CA PHE A 56 7.83 14.41 2.40
C PHE A 56 8.28 14.98 3.74
N VAL A 57 7.72 16.13 4.13
CA VAL A 57 7.77 16.66 5.50
C VAL A 57 6.43 16.43 6.18
N ALA A 58 6.46 15.93 7.42
CA ALA A 58 5.30 15.90 8.29
C ALA A 58 5.14 17.23 9.04
N GLU A 59 3.98 17.86 8.88
CA GLU A 59 3.56 19.04 9.64
C GLU A 59 2.47 18.63 10.63
N VAL A 60 2.64 18.95 11.91
CA VAL A 60 1.59 18.75 12.92
C VAL A 60 0.44 19.72 12.66
N VAL A 61 -0.78 19.22 12.63
CA VAL A 61 -2.00 20.02 12.41
C VAL A 61 -2.96 19.86 13.59
N GLY A 62 -4.05 20.63 13.61
CA GLY A 62 -5.12 20.43 14.59
C GLY A 62 -6.04 19.27 14.21
N GLU A 63 -6.73 18.68 15.18
CA GLU A 63 -7.68 17.57 14.95
C GLU A 63 -8.79 17.91 13.94
N ALA A 64 -9.25 19.17 13.92
CA ALA A 64 -10.27 19.64 12.99
C ALA A 64 -9.86 19.60 11.51
N ALA A 65 -8.57 19.40 11.21
CA ALA A 65 -8.07 19.28 9.84
C ALA A 65 -8.14 17.85 9.29
N VAL A 66 -8.42 16.84 10.13
CA VAL A 66 -8.52 15.43 9.73
C VAL A 66 -9.96 15.10 9.37
N SER A 67 -10.13 14.47 8.20
CA SER A 67 -11.44 13.97 7.79
C SER A 67 -11.84 12.75 8.61
N THR A 68 -13.11 12.67 9.01
CA THR A 68 -13.70 11.47 9.61
C THR A 68 -14.28 10.52 8.56
N GLU A 69 -14.33 10.94 7.29
CA GLU A 69 -14.78 10.09 6.20
C GLU A 69 -13.68 9.11 5.74
N PRO A 70 -14.04 7.90 5.32
CA PRO A 70 -13.09 6.97 4.72
C PRO A 70 -12.35 7.63 3.55
N PRO A 71 -11.04 7.39 3.39
CA PRO A 71 -10.20 8.09 2.42
C PRO A 71 -10.39 7.57 0.99
N LEU A 72 -11.62 7.34 0.54
CA LEU A 72 -11.94 6.74 -0.77
C LEU A 72 -11.34 7.52 -1.94
N ALA A 73 -11.35 8.85 -1.87
CA ALA A 73 -10.75 9.68 -2.92
C ALA A 73 -9.23 9.46 -3.04
N TRP A 74 -8.53 9.37 -1.91
CA TRP A 74 -7.11 9.07 -1.89
C TRP A 74 -6.84 7.62 -2.35
N LEU A 75 -7.62 6.66 -1.86
CA LEU A 75 -7.51 5.27 -2.29
C LEU A 75 -7.74 5.11 -3.80
N GLN A 76 -8.66 5.87 -4.39
CA GLN A 76 -8.93 5.81 -5.84
C GLN A 76 -7.74 6.31 -6.67
N VAL A 77 -6.95 7.25 -6.14
CA VAL A 77 -5.68 7.68 -6.76
C VAL A 77 -4.62 6.57 -6.68
N MET A 78 -4.55 5.84 -5.56
CA MET A 78 -3.61 4.75 -5.34
C MET A 78 -3.96 3.49 -6.13
N PHE A 79 -5.25 3.25 -6.35
CA PHE A 79 -5.80 2.08 -7.04
C PHE A 79 -6.60 2.50 -8.28
N PRO A 80 -5.97 3.16 -9.28
CA PRO A 80 -6.68 3.80 -10.39
C PRO A 80 -7.33 2.80 -11.36
N LYS A 81 -6.91 1.53 -11.31
CA LYS A 81 -7.46 0.47 -12.18
C LYS A 81 -8.69 -0.20 -11.57
N GLN A 82 -8.94 -0.01 -10.27
CA GLN A 82 -10.03 -0.63 -9.55
C GLN A 82 -11.11 0.42 -9.30
N LYS A 83 -12.38 0.03 -9.46
CA LYS A 83 -13.53 0.85 -9.05
C LYS A 83 -13.76 0.62 -7.57
N LEU A 84 -13.43 1.60 -6.74
CA LEU A 84 -13.65 1.52 -5.29
C LEU A 84 -15.06 1.98 -4.94
N VAL A 85 -15.69 1.26 -4.02
CA VAL A 85 -17.02 1.58 -3.50
C VAL A 85 -17.06 1.34 -1.99
N SER A 86 -17.87 2.12 -1.29
CA SER A 86 -18.24 1.81 0.08
C SER A 86 -19.53 1.00 0.04
N SER A 87 -19.46 -0.23 0.55
CA SER A 87 -20.57 -1.17 0.63
C SER A 87 -20.91 -1.45 2.09
N GLU A 88 -22.21 -1.54 2.39
CA GLU A 88 -22.70 -1.89 3.71
C GLU A 88 -22.66 -3.41 3.92
N LEU A 89 -22.17 -3.85 5.08
CA LEU A 89 -22.21 -5.24 5.49
C LEU A 89 -23.58 -5.55 6.11
N LEU A 90 -24.41 -6.29 5.37
CA LEU A 90 -25.78 -6.63 5.74
C LEU A 90 -25.86 -7.85 6.66
N VAL A 91 -25.06 -8.88 6.37
CA VAL A 91 -25.00 -10.11 7.16
C VAL A 91 -23.56 -10.44 7.48
N ASN A 92 -23.33 -10.88 8.71
CA ASN A 92 -22.07 -11.47 9.16
C ASN A 92 -22.41 -12.56 10.16
N ARG A 93 -22.36 -13.82 9.71
CA ARG A 93 -22.73 -14.98 10.53
C ARG A 93 -21.63 -16.02 10.54
N GLU A 94 -21.44 -16.63 11.70
CA GLU A 94 -20.57 -17.80 11.85
C GLU A 94 -21.24 -19.02 11.21
N LEU A 95 -20.47 -19.76 10.42
CA LEU A 95 -20.90 -21.02 9.80
C LEU A 95 -20.48 -22.24 10.63
N CYS A 96 -19.41 -22.11 11.42
CA CYS A 96 -18.95 -23.18 12.31
C CYS A 96 -19.85 -23.26 13.57
N GLU A 97 -20.21 -24.49 13.97
CA GLU A 97 -20.88 -24.72 15.26
C GLU A 97 -19.94 -24.46 16.45
N ASP A 98 -18.65 -24.77 16.28
CA ASP A 98 -17.59 -24.47 17.22
C ASP A 98 -16.45 -23.70 16.51
N ALA A 99 -16.34 -22.41 16.80
CA ALA A 99 -15.33 -21.53 16.22
C ALA A 99 -13.95 -21.66 16.88
N SER A 100 -13.78 -22.50 17.92
CA SER A 100 -12.51 -22.63 18.66
C SER A 100 -11.37 -23.25 17.85
N GLN A 101 -11.70 -24.05 16.82
CA GLN A 101 -10.73 -24.68 15.92
C GLN A 101 -10.56 -23.92 14.59
N GLY A 102 -11.35 -22.86 14.38
CA GLY A 102 -11.37 -22.11 13.14
C GLY A 102 -12.71 -21.41 12.95
N SER A 103 -12.68 -20.12 12.63
CA SER A 103 -13.87 -19.36 12.27
C SER A 103 -14.04 -19.36 10.76
N VAL A 104 -15.26 -19.64 10.30
CA VAL A 104 -15.66 -19.50 8.89
C VAL A 104 -16.93 -18.68 8.88
N ARG A 105 -16.89 -17.54 8.18
CA ARG A 105 -18.00 -16.58 8.19
C ARG A 105 -18.63 -16.43 6.82
N HIS A 106 -19.95 -16.27 6.83
CA HIS A 106 -20.74 -15.84 5.69
C HIS A 106 -21.05 -14.36 5.82
N LEU A 107 -20.62 -13.58 4.82
CA LEU A 107 -20.81 -12.15 4.75
C LEU A 107 -21.69 -11.80 3.55
N GLU A 108 -22.64 -10.90 3.74
CA GLU A 108 -23.45 -10.34 2.65
C GLU A 108 -23.22 -8.83 2.58
N LEU A 109 -22.83 -8.35 1.41
CA LEU A 109 -22.49 -6.96 1.15
C LEU A 109 -23.54 -6.34 0.24
N ALA A 110 -24.03 -5.15 0.59
CA ALA A 110 -24.98 -4.41 -0.22
C ALA A 110 -24.33 -4.00 -1.55
N THR A 111 -24.89 -4.44 -2.67
CA THR A 111 -24.41 -4.08 -4.01
C THR A 111 -25.04 -2.80 -4.53
N ASP A 112 -26.21 -2.44 -4.03
CA ASP A 112 -26.90 -1.19 -4.32
C ASP A 112 -26.59 -0.15 -3.24
N ALA A 113 -25.96 0.95 -3.63
CA ALA A 113 -25.60 2.04 -2.74
C ALA A 113 -26.58 3.23 -2.83
N GLY A 114 -27.72 3.04 -3.52
CA GLY A 114 -28.73 4.06 -3.78
C GLY A 114 -28.42 4.92 -5.01
N PRO A 115 -29.32 5.86 -5.38
CA PRO A 115 -29.27 6.57 -6.66
C PRO A 115 -28.08 7.53 -6.83
N THR A 116 -27.36 7.86 -5.75
CA THR A 116 -26.27 8.84 -5.74
C THR A 116 -24.89 8.20 -5.55
N LYS A 117 -24.80 6.88 -5.38
CA LYS A 117 -23.53 6.18 -5.16
C LYS A 117 -23.30 5.11 -6.23
N PRO A 118 -22.04 4.83 -6.59
CA PRO A 118 -21.72 3.77 -7.54
C PRO A 118 -22.16 2.40 -7.00
N SER A 119 -23.01 1.71 -7.76
CA SER A 119 -23.38 0.31 -7.47
C SER A 119 -22.30 -0.67 -7.94
N LEU A 120 -22.28 -1.84 -7.30
CA LEU A 120 -21.46 -2.99 -7.69
C LEU A 120 -22.21 -3.84 -8.71
N SER A 121 -21.51 -4.22 -9.78
CA SER A 121 -21.96 -5.19 -10.76
C SER A 121 -20.92 -6.30 -10.83
N TYR A 122 -21.36 -7.55 -10.85
CA TYR A 122 -20.49 -8.71 -10.91
C TYR A 122 -21.21 -9.85 -11.64
N GLU A 123 -20.43 -10.78 -12.18
CA GLU A 123 -20.89 -12.06 -12.71
C GLU A 123 -20.54 -13.20 -11.74
N GLY A 124 -21.15 -14.37 -11.94
CA GLY A 124 -20.86 -15.54 -11.12
C GLY A 124 -19.38 -15.92 -11.22
N ALA A 125 -18.72 -16.06 -10.06
CA ALA A 125 -17.30 -16.36 -9.90
C ALA A 125 -16.32 -15.19 -10.18
N ASP A 126 -16.81 -13.94 -10.21
CA ASP A 126 -15.93 -12.77 -10.08
C ASP A 126 -15.30 -12.68 -8.68
N ASP A 127 -14.09 -12.13 -8.62
CA ASP A 127 -13.38 -11.86 -7.38
C ASP A 127 -13.77 -10.52 -6.77
N LEU A 128 -13.91 -10.49 -5.44
CA LEU A 128 -14.11 -9.27 -4.65
C LEU A 128 -12.85 -8.95 -3.83
N ALA A 129 -12.24 -7.81 -4.10
CA ALA A 129 -11.18 -7.26 -3.26
C ALA A 129 -11.78 -6.37 -2.15
N VAL A 130 -11.31 -6.56 -0.92
CA VAL A 130 -11.71 -5.76 0.25
C VAL A 130 -10.48 -5.06 0.81
N LEU A 131 -10.61 -3.75 1.05
CA LEU A 131 -9.60 -2.98 1.77
C LEU A 131 -9.85 -3.10 3.27
N CYS A 132 -8.94 -3.78 3.96
CA CYS A 132 -9.05 -4.04 5.39
C CYS A 132 -8.48 -2.89 6.23
N ASP A 133 -9.05 -2.70 7.41
CA ASP A 133 -8.49 -1.87 8.46
C ASP A 133 -7.69 -2.75 9.43
N ASN A 134 -6.47 -2.34 9.78
CA ASN A 134 -5.63 -3.03 10.75
C ASN A 134 -6.22 -3.00 12.17
N GLY A 135 -7.12 -2.06 12.45
CA GLY A 135 -7.80 -1.90 13.72
C GLY A 135 -7.08 -0.98 14.69
N HIS A 136 -7.89 -0.20 15.42
CA HIS A 136 -7.43 0.78 16.40
C HIS A 136 -6.45 0.19 17.44
N GLU A 137 -6.71 -1.01 17.95
CA GLU A 137 -5.87 -1.62 18.98
C GLU A 137 -4.41 -1.82 18.52
N LEU A 138 -4.22 -2.36 17.32
CA LEU A 138 -2.89 -2.60 16.75
C LEU A 138 -2.20 -1.27 16.41
N ALA A 139 -2.93 -0.33 15.82
CA ALA A 139 -2.42 0.99 15.46
C ALA A 139 -1.96 1.78 16.70
N THR A 140 -2.80 1.89 17.72
CA THR A 140 -2.47 2.55 19.00
C THR A 140 -1.29 1.86 19.71
N ALA A 141 -1.26 0.53 19.72
CA ALA A 141 -0.17 -0.22 20.35
C ALA A 141 1.17 -0.04 19.63
N THR A 142 1.14 0.14 18.31
CA THR A 142 2.34 0.43 17.50
C THR A 142 2.82 1.86 17.74
N ALA A 143 1.91 2.84 17.69
CA ALA A 143 2.22 4.25 17.95
C ALA A 143 2.89 4.45 19.32
N ARG A 144 2.36 3.81 20.38
CA ARG A 144 2.93 3.89 21.74
C ARG A 144 4.33 3.31 21.83
N ARG A 145 4.62 2.20 21.12
CA ARG A 145 5.96 1.60 21.09
C ARG A 145 6.99 2.48 20.38
N LEU A 146 6.54 3.31 19.43
CA LEU A 146 7.36 4.32 18.76
C LEU A 146 7.41 5.66 19.51
N HIS A 147 6.84 5.72 20.73
CA HIS A 147 6.75 6.95 21.53
C HIS A 147 6.00 8.09 20.84
N LEU A 148 5.04 7.76 19.96
CA LEU A 148 4.15 8.71 19.29
C LEU A 148 2.83 8.80 20.05
N ALA A 149 2.26 10.01 20.09
CA ALA A 149 0.90 10.20 20.59
C ALA A 149 -0.11 9.70 19.53
N PRO A 150 -0.94 8.68 19.81
CA PRO A 150 -1.79 8.03 18.79
C PRO A 150 -2.76 8.99 18.09
N ARG A 151 -3.31 9.95 18.84
CA ARG A 151 -4.24 10.97 18.32
C ARG A 151 -3.54 12.21 17.77
N ALA A 152 -2.21 12.26 17.74
CA ALA A 152 -1.52 13.37 17.09
C ALA A 152 -1.88 13.36 15.60
N THR A 153 -2.23 14.52 15.07
CA THR A 153 -2.61 14.66 13.67
C THR A 153 -1.53 15.37 12.88
N PHE A 154 -1.31 14.91 11.66
CA PHE A 154 -0.26 15.44 10.80
C PHE A 154 -0.71 15.50 9.35
N ARG A 155 0.02 16.31 8.58
CA ARG A 155 -0.08 16.42 7.12
C ARG A 155 1.27 16.16 6.49
N LEU A 156 1.31 15.30 5.49
CA LEU A 156 2.49 15.13 4.63
C LEU A 156 2.45 16.16 3.50
N ARG A 157 3.52 16.96 3.39
CA ARG A 157 3.78 17.83 2.25
C ARG A 157 4.96 17.31 1.44
N PRO A 158 4.88 17.23 0.10
CA PRO A 158 6.02 16.90 -0.72
C PRO A 158 7.18 17.88 -0.46
N LEU A 159 8.38 17.35 -0.33
CA LEU A 159 9.60 18.14 -0.42
C LEU A 159 9.81 18.45 -1.90
N THR A 160 9.39 19.62 -2.36
CA THR A 160 9.68 20.09 -3.71
C THR A 160 11.20 20.31 -3.82
N GLY A 161 11.92 19.31 -4.36
CA GLY A 161 13.19 19.57 -5.02
C GLY A 161 12.93 20.24 -6.38
N ASP A 162 13.91 20.98 -6.90
CA ASP A 162 13.90 21.75 -8.16
C ASP A 162 13.54 20.93 -9.42
N VAL A 163 12.33 20.38 -9.51
CA VAL A 163 11.79 19.70 -10.69
C VAL A 163 10.46 20.39 -10.99
N GLY A 164 10.54 21.43 -11.83
CA GLY A 164 9.46 22.38 -12.08
C GLY A 164 8.11 21.75 -12.39
N ASP A 165 7.04 22.43 -11.96
CA ASP A 165 5.59 22.26 -12.24
C ASP A 165 4.97 20.85 -12.35
N MET A 166 5.75 19.77 -12.22
CA MET A 166 5.25 18.40 -12.21
C MET A 166 4.78 18.05 -10.81
N PRO A 167 3.52 17.60 -10.63
CA PRO A 167 3.04 17.17 -9.33
C PRO A 167 3.90 15.98 -8.85
N GLY A 168 4.46 16.11 -7.65
CA GLY A 168 5.21 15.03 -6.99
C GLY A 168 4.34 13.78 -6.74
N PRO A 169 4.96 12.65 -6.35
CA PRO A 169 4.20 11.43 -6.08
C PRO A 169 3.11 11.69 -5.02
N PRO A 170 1.95 11.02 -5.12
CA PRO A 170 0.93 11.13 -4.09
C PRO A 170 1.52 10.72 -2.73
N PRO A 171 1.07 11.35 -1.63
CA PRO A 171 1.53 10.98 -0.30
C PRO A 171 1.21 9.51 -0.01
N PRO A 172 2.10 8.79 0.69
CA PRO A 172 2.00 7.34 0.90
C PRO A 172 0.84 6.92 1.80
N VAL A 173 0.21 7.87 2.49
CA VAL A 173 -0.98 7.67 3.32
C VAL A 173 -1.97 8.81 3.07
N PRO A 174 -3.27 8.60 3.37
CA PRO A 174 -4.24 9.69 3.40
C PRO A 174 -3.72 10.82 4.30
N THR A 175 -3.82 12.06 3.84
CA THR A 175 -3.31 13.21 4.59
C THR A 175 -4.23 14.42 4.38
N PRO A 176 -4.60 15.15 5.45
CA PRO A 176 -4.21 14.96 6.85
C PRO A 176 -4.83 13.72 7.52
N CYS A 177 -4.12 13.10 8.45
CA CYS A 177 -4.60 11.96 9.24
C CYS A 177 -4.06 11.98 10.68
N ALA A 178 -4.60 11.11 11.53
CA ALA A 178 -4.01 10.78 12.83
C ALA A 178 -2.87 9.76 12.67
N VAL A 179 -2.09 9.56 13.73
CA VAL A 179 -1.04 8.52 13.78
C VAL A 179 -1.65 7.11 13.86
N GLU A 180 -2.82 6.97 14.47
CA GLU A 180 -3.58 5.71 14.56
C GLU A 180 -4.64 5.54 13.46
#